data_AF-A0AAP5JSK2-F1
#
_entry.id   AF-A0AAP5JSK2-F1
#
_cell.length_a   1.000
_cell.length_b   1.000
_cell.length_c   1.000
_cell.angle_alpha   90.00
_cell.angle_beta   90.00
_cell.angle_gamma   90.00
#
_symmetry.space_group_name_H-M   'P 1'
#
loop_
_entity.id
_entity.type
_entity.pdbx_description
1 polymer ?
#
loop_
_entity_poly.entity_id
_entity_poly.type
_entity_poly.pdbx_seq_one_letter_code
_entity_poly.pdbx_strand_id
1 'polypeptide(L)'
;MRKITNVVVLFIFAVISFVTPYTQTVFAEETRLTLEKETAIYDAPSFSTKTIYTISPQKVKVLEKRPDGWFKVSTWLGDKWIAPKGAVVIPRETERSLR
;
A
#
# COMPACT_ATOMS: atom_id res chain seq x y z
N MET A 1 34.46 -24.06 49.22
CA MET A 1 32.98 -23.95 49.13
C MET A 1 32.64 -22.96 48.03
N ARG A 2 31.77 -23.38 47.10
CA ARG A 2 31.58 -22.77 45.77
C ARG A 2 30.51 -21.67 45.82
N LYS A 3 30.90 -20.46 45.41
CA LYS A 3 30.19 -19.47 44.56
C LYS A 3 28.71 -19.16 44.85
N ILE A 4 28.42 -17.93 45.26
CA ILE A 4 27.07 -17.33 45.12
C ILE A 4 27.10 -15.92 44.47
N THR A 5 28.25 -15.33 44.18
CA THR A 5 28.32 -13.94 43.71
C THR A 5 27.97 -13.74 42.23
N ASN A 6 27.88 -14.82 41.42
CA ASN A 6 27.74 -14.71 39.95
C ASN A 6 26.38 -15.15 39.40
N VAL A 7 25.34 -15.34 40.23
CA VAL A 7 24.02 -15.79 39.76
C VAL A 7 23.01 -14.63 39.69
N VAL A 8 23.16 -13.59 40.51
CA VAL A 8 22.19 -12.48 40.55
C VAL A 8 22.36 -11.51 39.36
N VAL A 9 23.55 -11.39 38.78
CA VAL A 9 23.81 -10.51 37.61
C VAL A 9 23.33 -11.14 36.29
N LEU A 10 23.21 -12.47 36.20
CA LEU A 10 22.74 -13.17 34.99
C LEU A 10 21.21 -13.12 34.82
N PHE A 11 20.46 -12.73 35.84
CA PHE A 11 18.99 -12.62 35.75
C PHE A 11 18.49 -11.24 35.32
N ILE A 12 19.29 -10.19 35.44
CA ILE A 12 18.90 -8.84 34.95
C ILE A 12 19.04 -8.75 33.42
N PHE A 13 19.96 -9.53 32.83
CA PHE A 13 20.11 -9.64 31.38
C PHE A 13 19.10 -10.60 30.71
N ALA A 14 18.45 -11.47 31.47
CA ALA A 14 17.47 -12.42 30.92
C ALA A 14 16.07 -11.82 30.72
N VAL A 15 15.75 -10.68 31.34
CA VAL A 15 14.49 -9.95 31.07
C VAL A 15 14.65 -9.02 29.88
N ILE A 16 15.84 -8.44 29.69
CA ILE A 16 16.16 -7.58 28.54
C ILE A 16 16.19 -8.38 27.23
N SER A 17 16.45 -9.69 27.26
CA SER A 17 16.42 -10.56 26.07
C SER A 17 15.07 -11.26 25.81
N PHE A 18 14.06 -11.11 26.68
CA PHE A 18 12.76 -11.79 26.54
C PHE A 18 11.54 -10.87 26.43
N VAL A 19 11.67 -9.55 26.65
CA VAL A 19 10.53 -8.62 26.62
C VAL A 19 10.51 -7.69 25.40
N THR A 20 11.51 -7.73 24.52
CA THR A 20 11.35 -7.14 23.18
C THR A 20 11.13 -8.28 22.18
N PRO A 21 9.89 -8.78 21.96
CA PRO A 21 9.60 -9.33 20.65
C PRO A 21 9.90 -8.17 19.71
N TYR A 22 11.03 -8.30 19.03
CA TYR A 22 11.49 -7.45 17.96
C TYR A 22 10.27 -6.94 17.21
N THR A 23 9.90 -5.68 17.49
CA THR A 23 8.93 -4.98 16.67
C THR A 23 9.65 -4.79 15.36
N GLN A 24 9.52 -5.80 14.51
CA GLN A 24 10.02 -5.76 13.17
C GLN A 24 9.14 -4.70 12.50
N THR A 25 9.65 -3.48 12.44
CA THR A 25 9.09 -2.44 11.57
C THR A 25 9.27 -2.96 10.16
N VAL A 26 8.29 -3.74 9.68
CA VAL A 26 8.07 -3.98 8.26
C VAL A 26 7.77 -2.61 7.69
N PHE A 27 8.80 -1.95 7.15
CA PHE A 27 8.63 -0.74 6.37
C PHE A 27 7.68 -1.10 5.24
N ALA A 28 6.42 -0.68 5.36
CA ALA A 28 5.42 -0.89 4.31
C ALA A 28 6.06 -0.41 3.00
N GLU A 29 6.21 -1.33 2.04
CA GLU A 29 6.83 -1.01 0.77
C GLU A 29 5.95 0.01 0.05
N GLU A 30 6.30 1.29 0.17
CA GLU A 30 5.54 2.36 -0.46
C GLU A 30 5.75 2.31 -1.95
N THR A 31 4.82 1.66 -2.65
CA THR A 31 4.80 1.69 -4.09
C THR A 31 4.44 3.11 -4.55
N ARG A 32 5.37 3.80 -5.21
CA ARG A 32 5.12 5.12 -5.79
C ARG A 32 4.96 5.05 -7.30
N LEU A 33 4.04 5.85 -7.83
CA LEU A 33 3.79 6.00 -9.26
C LEU A 33 4.10 7.44 -9.67
N THR A 34 4.92 7.62 -10.69
CA THR A 34 5.16 8.93 -11.31
C THR A 34 4.06 9.21 -12.33
N LEU A 35 3.36 10.33 -12.16
CA LEU A 35 2.40 10.87 -13.13
C LEU A 35 3.13 11.93 -13.97
N GLU A 36 3.15 11.74 -15.29
CA GLU A 36 3.87 12.62 -16.23
C GLU A 36 2.97 13.75 -16.77
N LYS A 37 1.65 13.61 -16.62
CA LYS A 37 0.64 14.55 -17.10
C LYS A 37 -0.47 14.71 -16.07
N GLU A 38 -1.30 15.72 -16.28
CA GLU A 38 -2.51 15.91 -15.51
C GLU A 38 -3.40 14.65 -15.58
N THR A 39 -3.77 14.12 -14.42
CA THR A 39 -4.47 12.83 -14.29
C THR A 39 -5.79 13.03 -13.56
N ALA A 40 -6.90 12.57 -14.17
CA ALA A 40 -8.23 12.65 -13.57
C ALA A 40 -8.38 11.74 -12.35
N ILE A 41 -9.16 12.21 -11.37
CA ILE A 41 -9.48 11.50 -10.13
C ILE A 41 -10.91 10.95 -10.21
N TYR A 42 -11.10 9.72 -9.72
CA TYR A 42 -12.39 9.02 -9.69
C TYR A 42 -12.72 8.48 -8.30
N ASP A 43 -14.00 8.45 -7.93
CA ASP A 43 -14.45 7.91 -6.64
C ASP A 43 -14.50 6.37 -6.63
N ALA A 44 -14.71 5.76 -7.78
CA ALA A 44 -14.68 4.33 -8.01
C ALA A 44 -13.78 4.01 -9.22
N PRO A 45 -13.39 2.73 -9.45
CA PRO A 45 -12.68 2.31 -10.64
C PRO A 45 -13.64 2.24 -11.85
N SER A 46 -14.25 3.38 -12.17
CA SER A 46 -15.21 3.57 -13.25
C SER A 46 -15.11 4.98 -13.79
N PHE A 47 -15.08 5.12 -15.12
CA PHE A 47 -15.08 6.40 -15.81
C PHE A 47 -16.33 7.26 -15.54
N SER A 48 -17.44 6.64 -15.11
CA SER A 48 -18.67 7.35 -14.73
C SER A 48 -18.57 8.11 -13.41
N THR A 49 -17.55 7.84 -12.59
CA THR A 49 -17.36 8.42 -11.26
C THR A 49 -16.26 9.48 -11.24
N LYS A 50 -16.05 10.15 -12.38
CA LYS A 50 -15.03 11.19 -12.52
C LYS A 50 -15.38 12.38 -11.63
N THR A 51 -14.42 12.82 -10.83
CA THR A 51 -14.55 14.05 -10.03
C THR A 51 -14.23 15.29 -10.88
N ILE A 52 -14.47 16.48 -10.31
CA ILE A 52 -14.06 17.75 -10.93
C ILE A 52 -12.55 18.04 -10.78
N TYR A 53 -11.82 17.23 -10.00
CA TYR A 53 -10.42 17.47 -9.66
C TYR A 53 -9.47 16.59 -10.49
N THR A 54 -8.24 17.06 -10.59
CA THR A 54 -7.13 16.39 -11.26
C THR A 54 -5.87 16.45 -10.41
N ILE A 55 -4.94 15.53 -10.67
CA ILE A 55 -3.61 15.50 -10.08
C ILE A 55 -2.62 15.99 -11.13
N SER A 56 -1.94 17.11 -10.86
CA SER A 56 -0.83 17.60 -11.68
C SER A 56 0.36 16.61 -11.65
N PRO A 57 1.28 16.64 -12.64
CA PRO A 57 2.42 15.72 -12.71
C PRO A 57 3.22 15.66 -11.41
N GLN A 58 3.25 14.50 -10.76
CA GLN A 58 3.96 14.26 -9.49
C GLN A 58 4.08 12.77 -9.18
N LYS A 59 4.82 12.44 -8.12
CA LYS A 59 4.84 11.06 -7.57
C LYS A 59 3.72 10.90 -6.55
N VAL A 60 2.88 9.88 -6.73
CA VAL A 60 1.78 9.54 -5.81
C VAL A 60 2.00 8.18 -5.15
N LYS A 61 1.47 8.01 -3.94
CA LYS A 61 1.48 6.73 -3.23
C LYS A 61 0.36 5.83 -3.76
N VAL A 62 0.73 4.64 -4.21
CA VAL A 62 -0.20 3.60 -4.68
C VAL A 62 -0.56 2.69 -3.53
N LEU A 63 -1.86 2.48 -3.35
CA LEU A 63 -2.46 1.62 -2.34
C LEU A 63 -2.92 0.29 -2.94
N GLU A 64 -3.43 0.32 -4.18
CA GLU A 64 -3.90 -0.87 -4.90
C GLU A 64 -3.60 -0.70 -6.40
N LYS A 65 -3.22 -1.81 -7.06
CA LYS A 65 -3.10 -1.89 -8.53
C LYS A 65 -4.04 -2.96 -9.03
N ARG A 66 -4.83 -2.64 -10.05
CA ARG A 66 -5.70 -3.61 -10.72
C ARG A 66 -5.19 -3.96 -12.11
N PRO A 67 -5.43 -5.21 -12.57
CA PRO A 67 -5.00 -5.66 -13.90
C PRO A 67 -5.73 -4.94 -15.04
N ASP A 68 -6.89 -4.33 -14.76
CA ASP A 68 -7.69 -3.54 -15.70
C ASP A 68 -7.15 -2.10 -15.89
N GLY A 69 -6.04 -1.73 -15.26
CA GLY A 69 -5.40 -0.42 -15.41
C GLY A 69 -5.82 0.62 -14.39
N TRP A 70 -6.67 0.27 -13.42
CA TRP A 70 -7.02 1.14 -12.30
C TRP A 70 -6.00 1.08 -11.17
N PHE A 71 -5.67 2.25 -10.62
CA PHE A 71 -4.78 2.40 -9.46
C PHE A 71 -5.52 3.15 -8.37
N LYS A 72 -5.55 2.59 -7.16
CA LYS A 72 -5.99 3.31 -5.97
C LYS A 72 -4.80 4.04 -5.39
N VAL A 73 -4.93 5.35 -5.17
CA VAL A 73 -3.86 6.22 -4.69
C VAL A 73 -4.32 7.05 -3.50
N SER A 74 -3.39 7.37 -2.61
CA SER A 74 -3.63 8.32 -1.52
C SER A 74 -3.59 9.74 -2.07
N THR A 75 -4.67 10.50 -1.89
CA THR A 75 -4.78 11.91 -2.32
C THR A 75 -5.19 12.80 -1.15
N TRP A 76 -5.17 14.13 -1.35
CA TRP A 76 -5.70 15.09 -0.37
C TRP A 76 -7.23 14.99 -0.20
N LEU A 77 -7.94 14.33 -1.12
CA LEU A 77 -9.37 14.03 -1.05
C LEU A 77 -9.63 12.65 -0.41
N GLY A 78 -8.62 12.07 0.23
CA GLY A 78 -8.60 10.68 0.68
C GLY A 78 -8.20 9.70 -0.44
N ASP A 79 -8.48 8.43 -0.23
CA ASP A 79 -8.19 7.41 -1.23
C ASP A 79 -9.09 7.59 -2.45
N LYS A 80 -8.48 7.56 -3.64
CA LYS A 80 -9.18 7.73 -4.91
C LYS A 80 -8.59 6.84 -5.99
N TRP A 81 -9.33 6.69 -7.09
CA TRP A 81 -8.94 5.90 -8.25
C TRP A 81 -8.40 6.79 -9.36
N ILE A 82 -7.36 6.31 -10.05
CA ILE A 82 -6.81 6.92 -11.26
C ILE A 82 -6.58 5.85 -12.34
N ALA A 83 -6.62 6.27 -13.60
CA ALA A 83 -6.34 5.45 -14.77
C ALA A 83 -5.34 6.18 -15.69
N PRO A 84 -4.06 6.33 -15.28
CA PRO A 84 -3.07 7.21 -15.93
C PRO A 84 -2.73 6.79 -17.36
N LYS A 85 -2.86 5.49 -17.67
CA LYS A 85 -2.66 4.90 -19.00
C LYS A 85 -3.98 4.49 -19.67
N GLY A 86 -5.12 4.93 -19.12
CA GLY A 86 -6.44 4.36 -19.44
C GLY A 86 -6.71 3.07 -18.66
N ALA A 87 -7.92 2.54 -18.81
CA ALA A 87 -8.35 1.28 -18.22
C ALA A 87 -9.02 0.40 -19.30
N VAL A 88 -8.83 -0.91 -19.18
CA VAL A 88 -9.39 -1.91 -20.10
C VAL A 88 -10.63 -2.52 -19.46
N VAL A 89 -11.74 -2.55 -20.19
CA VAL A 89 -12.92 -3.31 -19.76
C VAL A 89 -12.61 -4.79 -19.96
N ILE A 90 -12.35 -5.51 -18.87
CA ILE A 90 -12.19 -6.98 -18.91
C ILE A 90 -13.61 -7.58 -19.00
N PRO A 91 -13.95 -8.29 -20.09
CA PRO A 91 -15.25 -8.97 -20.21
C PRO A 91 -15.42 -9.96 -19.05
N ARG A 92 -16.65 -10.13 -18.55
CA ARG A 92 -16.90 -11.15 -17.53
C ARG A 92 -16.65 -12.53 -18.16
N GLU A 93 -16.06 -13.46 -17.41
CA GLU A 93 -15.78 -14.84 -17.86
C GLU A 93 -17.00 -15.50 -18.54
N THR A 94 -18.20 -15.17 -18.06
CA THR A 94 -19.48 -15.63 -18.61
C THR A 94 -19.74 -15.20 -20.05
N GLU A 95 -19.22 -14.06 -20.50
CA GLU A 95 -19.35 -13.56 -21.88
C GLU A 95 -18.29 -14.19 -22.81
N ARG A 96 -17.16 -14.62 -22.25
CA ARG A 96 -16.09 -15.29 -22.97
C ARG A 96 -16.45 -16.73 -23.32
N SER A 97 -17.22 -17.40 -22.45
CA SER A 97 -17.70 -18.77 -22.67
C SER A 97 -18.80 -18.90 -23.74
N LEU A 98 -19.39 -17.79 -24.20
CA LEU A 98 -20.49 -17.77 -25.17
C LEU A 98 -20.05 -17.43 -26.61
N ARG A 99 -18.73 -17.35 -26.86
CA ARG A 99 -18.15 -17.06 -28.18
C ARG A 99 -17.32 -18.22 -28.70
#